data_AF-A0A6A4GX15-F1
#
_entry.id   AF-A0A6A4GX15-F1
#
_cell.length_a   1.000
_cell.length_b   1.000
_cell.length_c   1.000
_cell.angle_alpha   90.00
_cell.angle_beta   90.00
_cell.angle_gamma   90.00
#
_symmetry.space_group_name_H-M   'P 1'
#
loop_
_entity.id
_entity.type
_entity.pdbx_description
1 polymer ?
#
loop_
_entity_poly.entity_id
_entity_poly.type
_entity_poly.pdbx_seq_one_letter_code
_entity_poly.pdbx_strand_id
1 'polypeptide(L)'
;LFSGAALALPSRLNERVARRARSTNPLIHIEEGFARIGHGHSEVSHNVTFSSNWAGAVLVSPPTGESFNSAVGTFTIPNPSNPGGQSDASASAWVGIDGDTATAAILQAGVDFTVSTSGAVTYDAWYEWFPNPATDFTGFPMSAGDSVTVTIQSTSPTNGSVTLENNTQQKSVTKALTSANQYGYSCWPKRRVDR
;
A
#
# COMPACT_ATOMS: atom_id res chain seq x y z
N LEU A 1 -9.95 -11.17 43.22
CA LEU A 1 -9.53 -10.34 42.08
C LEU A 1 -8.21 -10.89 41.57
N PHE A 2 -8.21 -11.76 40.55
CA PHE A 2 -6.98 -12.25 39.92
C PHE A 2 -6.75 -11.44 38.64
N SER A 3 -5.75 -10.58 38.63
CA SER A 3 -5.27 -9.92 37.41
C SER A 3 -4.24 -10.82 36.74
N GLY A 4 -4.60 -11.42 35.60
CA GLY A 4 -3.67 -12.14 34.75
C GLY A 4 -2.91 -11.15 33.86
N ALA A 5 -1.59 -11.09 34.02
CA ALA A 5 -0.73 -10.40 33.06
C ALA A 5 -0.50 -11.32 31.85
N ALA A 6 -1.08 -10.97 30.70
CA ALA A 6 -0.71 -11.58 29.43
C ALA A 6 0.54 -10.86 28.90
N LEU A 7 1.71 -11.48 29.05
CA LEU A 7 2.92 -11.07 28.35
C LEU A 7 2.80 -11.54 26.89
N ALA A 8 2.43 -10.65 25.98
CA ALA A 8 2.51 -10.91 24.55
C ALA A 8 4.00 -11.08 24.17
N LEU A 9 4.38 -12.31 23.84
CA LEU A 9 5.71 -12.63 23.34
C LEU A 9 5.93 -11.88 22.01
N PRO A 10 7.04 -11.14 21.84
CA PRO A 10 7.37 -10.56 20.54
C PRO A 10 7.55 -11.69 19.52
N SER A 11 6.72 -11.69 18.47
CA SER A 11 6.81 -12.68 17.38
C SER A 11 8.21 -12.68 16.76
N ARG A 12 8.71 -13.89 16.50
CA ARG A 12 10.10 -14.15 16.06
C ARG A 12 10.29 -13.63 14.64
N LEU A 13 11.54 -13.30 14.27
CA LEU A 13 11.90 -12.85 12.92
C LEU A 13 11.38 -13.79 11.82
N ASN A 14 11.37 -15.12 12.06
CA ASN A 14 10.86 -16.10 11.09
C ASN A 14 9.34 -16.06 10.90
N GLU A 15 8.54 -15.79 11.94
CA GLU A 15 7.10 -15.55 11.81
C GLU A 15 6.83 -14.24 11.07
N ARG A 16 7.63 -13.21 11.33
CA ARG A 16 7.59 -11.97 10.56
C ARG A 16 7.94 -12.23 9.10
N VAL A 17 9.00 -13.00 8.82
CA VAL A 17 9.42 -13.35 7.45
C VAL A 17 8.38 -14.23 6.73
N ALA A 18 7.74 -15.17 7.41
CA ALA A 18 6.66 -15.99 6.85
C ALA A 18 5.40 -15.16 6.54
N ARG A 19 5.04 -14.18 7.40
CA ARG A 19 4.02 -13.15 7.10
C ARG A 19 4.47 -12.18 5.99
N ARG A 20 5.78 -12.06 5.76
CA ARG A 20 6.42 -11.17 4.77
C ARG A 20 6.78 -11.88 3.46
N ALA A 21 6.03 -12.90 3.05
CA ALA A 21 5.97 -13.28 1.65
C ALA A 21 5.25 -12.20 0.78
N ARG A 22 5.36 -10.92 1.18
CA ARG A 22 5.01 -9.74 0.39
C ARG A 22 6.16 -9.50 -0.58
N SER A 23 6.03 -10.03 -1.79
CA SER A 23 6.72 -9.47 -2.94
C SER A 23 5.85 -8.31 -3.41
N THR A 24 6.16 -7.08 -3.01
CA THR A 24 5.67 -5.86 -3.67
C THR A 24 6.37 -5.74 -5.03
N ASN A 25 6.19 -6.76 -5.87
CA ASN A 25 6.66 -6.69 -7.23
C ASN A 25 5.84 -5.61 -7.94
N PRO A 26 6.50 -4.70 -8.67
CA PRO A 26 5.82 -3.81 -9.58
C PRO A 26 4.84 -4.58 -10.48
N LEU A 27 3.79 -3.91 -10.91
CA LEU A 27 2.76 -4.50 -11.75
C LEU A 27 3.39 -5.23 -12.96
N ILE A 28 3.05 -6.51 -13.11
CA ILE A 28 3.37 -7.27 -14.32
C ILE A 28 2.16 -7.13 -15.25
N HIS A 29 2.30 -6.36 -16.32
CA HIS A 29 1.27 -6.29 -17.36
C HIS A 29 1.17 -7.63 -18.09
N ILE A 30 -0.04 -8.21 -18.14
CA ILE A 30 -0.36 -9.24 -19.12
C ILE A 30 -0.82 -8.49 -20.38
N GLU A 31 -0.05 -8.54 -21.48
CA GLU A 31 -0.48 -7.94 -22.74
C GLU A 31 -1.72 -8.67 -23.27
N GLU A 32 -2.89 -8.02 -23.18
CA GLU A 32 -4.15 -8.56 -23.71
C GLU A 32 -4.41 -8.09 -25.14
N GLY A 33 -4.18 -8.98 -26.10
CA GLY A 33 -4.75 -8.87 -27.44
C GLY A 33 -6.23 -9.25 -27.43
N PHE A 34 -7.12 -8.26 -27.26
CA PHE A 34 -8.56 -8.43 -27.55
C PHE A 34 -9.07 -7.30 -28.45
N ALA A 35 -9.65 -7.70 -29.59
CA ALA A 35 -10.12 -6.84 -30.66
C ALA A 35 -11.34 -5.99 -30.23
N ARG A 36 -11.27 -4.68 -30.51
CA ARG A 36 -12.35 -3.72 -30.28
C ARG A 36 -13.49 -3.94 -31.29
N ILE A 37 -14.70 -4.22 -30.81
CA ILE A 37 -15.94 -4.07 -31.60
C ILE A 37 -16.57 -2.75 -31.18
N GLY A 38 -16.46 -1.72 -32.02
CA GLY A 38 -16.95 -0.37 -31.72
C GLY A 38 -18.44 -0.19 -31.98
N HIS A 39 -19.15 0.43 -31.04
CA HIS A 39 -20.47 1.04 -31.26
C HIS A 39 -20.63 2.35 -30.45
N GLY A 40 -20.37 3.48 -31.12
CA GLY A 40 -21.29 4.61 -31.21
C GLY A 40 -21.83 5.34 -29.97
N HIS A 41 -21.28 5.15 -28.78
CA HIS A 41 -21.53 6.00 -27.62
C HIS A 41 -20.21 6.64 -27.21
N SER A 42 -20.22 7.82 -26.57
CA SER A 42 -19.01 8.42 -25.99
C SER A 42 -18.48 7.49 -24.89
N GLU A 43 -17.76 6.45 -25.29
CA GLU A 43 -17.16 5.49 -24.40
C GLU A 43 -16.08 6.22 -23.64
N VAL A 44 -16.33 6.46 -22.36
CA VAL A 44 -15.24 6.60 -21.40
C VAL A 44 -14.52 5.27 -21.48
N SER A 45 -13.47 5.21 -22.31
CA SER A 45 -12.61 4.05 -22.46
C SER A 45 -11.92 3.83 -21.12
N HIS A 46 -12.50 2.98 -20.28
CA HIS A 46 -11.85 2.51 -19.08
C HIS A 46 -10.73 1.56 -19.51
N ASN A 47 -9.48 1.95 -19.27
CA ASN A 47 -8.35 1.06 -19.50
C ASN A 47 -8.37 0.01 -18.38
N VAL A 48 -8.74 -1.21 -18.71
CA VAL A 48 -8.77 -2.33 -17.76
C VAL A 48 -7.48 -3.11 -17.94
N THR A 49 -6.72 -3.24 -16.85
CA THR A 49 -5.50 -4.04 -16.79
C THR A 49 -5.65 -5.08 -15.69
N PHE A 50 -5.28 -6.32 -15.97
CA PHE A 50 -5.27 -7.39 -14.98
C PHE A 50 -3.92 -7.48 -14.27
N SER A 51 -3.97 -7.75 -12.98
CA SER A 51 -2.81 -8.01 -12.14
C SER A 51 -3.08 -9.22 -11.26
N SER A 52 -2.06 -10.04 -11.04
CA SER A 52 -2.14 -11.21 -10.17
C SER A 52 -2.11 -10.86 -8.67
N ASN A 53 -1.67 -9.65 -8.31
CA ASN A 53 -1.44 -9.28 -6.91
C ASN A 53 -2.02 -7.92 -6.49
N TRP A 54 -2.35 -7.02 -7.42
CA TRP A 54 -3.00 -5.74 -7.10
C TRP A 54 -4.39 -5.67 -7.73
N ALA A 55 -5.31 -5.02 -7.03
CA ALA A 55 -6.60 -4.59 -7.55
C ALA A 55 -6.90 -3.20 -7.00
N GLY A 56 -7.47 -2.32 -7.82
CA GLY A 56 -7.77 -0.95 -7.43
C GLY A 56 -7.75 0.02 -8.60
N ALA A 57 -7.77 1.31 -8.30
CA ALA A 57 -7.64 2.37 -9.28
C ALA A 57 -6.18 2.82 -9.39
N VAL A 58 -5.70 3.00 -10.61
CA VAL A 58 -4.36 3.53 -10.89
C VAL A 58 -4.48 4.74 -11.81
N LEU A 59 -3.94 5.87 -11.37
CA LEU A 59 -3.81 7.08 -12.20
C LEU A 59 -2.40 7.11 -12.77
N VAL A 60 -2.27 6.86 -14.08
CA VAL A 60 -0.98 6.65 -14.73
C VAL A 60 -0.27 7.95 -15.14
N SER A 61 -0.95 9.09 -15.14
CA SER A 61 -0.36 10.37 -15.52
C SER A 61 -1.07 11.56 -14.86
N PRO A 62 -0.31 12.54 -14.32
CA PRO A 62 -0.88 13.80 -13.84
C PRO A 62 -1.22 14.71 -15.04
N PRO A 63 -1.93 15.84 -14.81
CA PRO A 63 -2.06 16.90 -15.82
C PRO A 63 -0.70 17.32 -16.40
N THR A 64 -0.70 17.79 -17.65
CA THR A 64 0.53 18.18 -18.34
C THR A 64 1.29 19.26 -17.57
N GLY A 65 2.57 19.01 -17.28
CA GLY A 65 3.43 19.92 -16.53
C GLY A 65 3.35 19.76 -15.01
N GLU A 66 2.49 18.86 -14.53
CA GLU A 66 2.34 18.57 -13.11
C GLU A 66 2.96 17.23 -12.72
N SER A 67 2.84 16.89 -11.44
CA SER A 67 3.46 15.73 -10.81
C SER A 67 2.59 15.27 -9.65
N PHE A 68 2.44 13.95 -9.47
CA PHE A 68 1.76 13.42 -8.29
C PHE A 68 2.63 13.65 -7.06
N ASN A 69 2.18 14.52 -6.18
CA ASN A 69 2.86 14.84 -4.91
C ASN A 69 2.05 14.41 -3.69
N SER A 70 0.81 13.94 -3.88
CA SER A 70 -0.10 13.51 -2.85
C SER A 70 -0.98 12.38 -3.34
N ALA A 71 -1.24 11.41 -2.47
CA ALA A 71 -2.28 10.41 -2.66
C ALA A 71 -3.00 10.17 -1.33
N VAL A 72 -4.33 10.22 -1.34
CA VAL A 72 -5.15 10.06 -0.14
C VAL A 72 -6.25 9.05 -0.42
N GLY A 73 -6.48 8.16 0.52
CA GLY A 73 -7.56 7.18 0.44
C GLY A 73 -8.09 6.84 1.83
N THR A 74 -9.39 6.65 1.93
CA THR A 74 -10.06 6.21 3.16
C THR A 74 -10.73 4.88 2.89
N PHE A 75 -10.52 3.91 3.79
CA PHE A 75 -11.16 2.61 3.73
C PHE A 75 -11.58 2.12 5.11
N THR A 76 -12.54 1.21 5.14
CA THR A 76 -12.93 0.50 6.35
C THR A 76 -12.09 -0.76 6.51
N ILE A 77 -11.51 -0.98 7.69
CA ILE A 77 -10.77 -2.21 7.99
C ILE A 77 -11.74 -3.41 7.89
N PRO A 78 -11.47 -4.41 7.03
CA PRO A 78 -12.34 -5.57 6.89
C PRO A 78 -12.23 -6.52 8.10
N ASN A 79 -13.21 -7.42 8.25
CA ASN A 79 -13.11 -8.58 9.12
C ASN A 79 -12.90 -9.85 8.27
N PRO A 80 -11.66 -10.22 7.91
CA PRO A 80 -11.42 -11.39 7.07
C PRO A 80 -11.78 -12.70 7.78
N SER A 81 -12.00 -13.73 6.99
CA SER A 81 -12.12 -15.12 7.46
C SER A 81 -11.12 -15.99 6.72
N ASN A 82 -10.69 -17.09 7.34
CA ASN A 82 -9.73 -18.00 6.71
C ASN A 82 -10.41 -18.68 5.51
N PRO A 83 -9.86 -18.60 4.29
CA PRO A 83 -10.43 -19.24 3.10
C PRO A 83 -10.34 -20.78 3.13
N GLY A 84 -9.77 -21.37 4.18
CA GLY A 84 -9.38 -22.76 4.28
C GLY A 84 -7.92 -22.95 3.86
N GLY A 85 -7.23 -23.92 4.45
CA GLY A 85 -5.83 -24.23 4.13
C GLY A 85 -4.98 -24.55 5.37
N GLN A 86 -3.71 -24.85 5.13
CA GLN A 86 -2.74 -25.17 6.18
C GLN A 86 -1.79 -24.01 6.51
N SER A 87 -2.03 -22.82 5.96
CA SER A 87 -1.23 -21.62 6.16
C SER A 87 -2.10 -20.43 6.55
N ASP A 88 -1.47 -19.43 7.15
CA ASP A 88 -2.09 -18.12 7.36
C ASP A 88 -2.42 -17.47 6.00
N ALA A 89 -3.46 -16.65 5.97
CA ALA A 89 -3.86 -15.89 4.78
C ALA A 89 -3.81 -14.39 5.10
N SER A 90 -3.26 -13.60 4.18
CA SER A 90 -3.07 -12.16 4.38
C SER A 90 -3.48 -11.39 3.14
N ALA A 91 -3.96 -10.16 3.34
CA ALA A 91 -4.16 -9.18 2.29
C ALA A 91 -3.96 -7.77 2.87
N SER A 92 -3.89 -6.77 2.00
CA SER A 92 -3.56 -5.39 2.38
C SER A 92 -4.45 -4.40 1.63
N ALA A 93 -4.80 -3.30 2.30
CA ALA A 93 -5.36 -2.11 1.68
C ALA A 93 -4.39 -0.94 1.90
N TRP A 94 -4.03 -0.25 0.82
CA TRP A 94 -2.96 0.75 0.85
C TRP A 94 -3.17 1.84 -0.20
N VAL A 95 -2.46 2.95 0.00
CA VAL A 95 -2.39 4.10 -0.91
C VAL A 95 -0.92 4.33 -1.22
N GLY A 96 -0.60 4.69 -2.46
CA GLY A 96 0.78 4.91 -2.88
C GLY A 96 0.94 5.79 -4.12
N ILE A 97 2.19 6.20 -4.35
CA ILE A 97 2.67 6.91 -5.54
C ILE A 97 3.79 6.08 -6.16
N ASP A 98 3.81 6.01 -7.50
CA ASP A 98 4.70 5.17 -8.33
C ASP A 98 4.42 3.66 -8.18
N GLY A 99 5.30 2.78 -8.70
CA GLY A 99 5.19 1.32 -8.64
C GLY A 99 4.50 0.63 -9.83
N ASP A 100 3.77 1.37 -10.67
CA ASP A 100 3.17 0.87 -11.93
C ASP A 100 4.05 1.20 -13.14
N THR A 101 3.82 2.33 -13.81
CA THR A 101 4.65 2.79 -14.93
C THR A 101 6.04 3.25 -14.48
N ALA A 102 6.18 3.58 -13.20
CA ALA A 102 7.41 4.01 -12.54
C ALA A 102 7.88 2.95 -11.54
N THR A 103 8.58 1.94 -12.02
CA THR A 103 8.84 0.70 -11.27
C THR A 103 10.03 0.76 -10.29
N ALA A 104 10.84 1.82 -10.33
CA ALA A 104 12.08 1.88 -9.56
C ALA A 104 11.87 2.22 -8.07
N ALA A 105 10.69 2.76 -7.72
CA ALA A 105 10.30 3.08 -6.36
C ALA A 105 8.78 3.02 -6.22
N ILE A 106 8.31 2.83 -4.99
CA ILE A 106 6.94 3.09 -4.59
C ILE A 106 6.94 3.64 -3.17
N LEU A 107 6.33 4.80 -2.98
CA LEU A 107 6.05 5.36 -1.65
C LEU A 107 4.62 5.01 -1.29
N GLN A 108 4.43 4.19 -0.26
CA GLN A 108 3.13 3.62 0.07
C GLN A 108 2.97 3.35 1.56
N ALA A 109 1.72 3.32 2.00
CA ALA A 109 1.35 2.96 3.36
C ALA A 109 -0.04 2.35 3.40
N GLY A 110 -0.32 1.55 4.41
CA GLY A 110 -1.57 0.84 4.50
C GLY A 110 -1.72 -0.03 5.73
N VAL A 111 -2.70 -0.91 5.66
CA VAL A 111 -3.02 -1.87 6.70
C VAL A 111 -3.03 -3.27 6.09
N ASP A 112 -2.28 -4.17 6.71
CA ASP A 112 -2.40 -5.60 6.50
C ASP A 112 -3.48 -6.16 7.41
N PHE A 113 -4.20 -7.15 6.90
CA PHE A 113 -5.12 -7.97 7.66
C PHE A 113 -4.76 -9.43 7.40
N THR A 114 -4.40 -10.13 8.47
CA THR A 114 -3.97 -11.53 8.45
C THR A 114 -4.95 -12.36 9.25
N VAL A 115 -5.36 -13.50 8.70
CA VAL A 115 -6.12 -14.52 9.42
C VAL A 115 -5.26 -15.76 9.55
N SER A 116 -5.06 -16.20 10.79
CA SER A 116 -4.28 -17.41 11.07
C SER A 116 -5.03 -18.67 10.65
N THR A 117 -4.32 -19.79 10.59
CA THR A 117 -4.93 -21.13 10.46
C THR A 117 -5.99 -21.45 11.54
N SER A 118 -5.87 -20.87 12.74
CA SER A 118 -6.87 -21.01 13.81
C SER A 118 -8.05 -20.04 13.70
N GLY A 119 -8.07 -19.17 12.69
CA GLY A 119 -9.10 -18.15 12.49
C GLY A 119 -8.89 -16.85 13.27
N ALA A 120 -7.75 -16.69 13.95
CA ALA A 120 -7.44 -15.45 14.65
C ALA A 120 -7.06 -14.34 13.66
N VAL A 121 -7.66 -13.17 13.80
CA VAL A 121 -7.41 -12.03 12.92
C VAL A 121 -6.46 -11.04 13.58
N THR A 122 -5.44 -10.58 12.84
CA THR A 122 -4.53 -9.51 13.25
C THR A 122 -4.44 -8.43 12.18
N TYR A 123 -4.19 -7.19 12.64
CA TYR A 123 -4.04 -6.02 11.79
C TYR A 123 -2.69 -5.37 12.05
N ASP A 124 -1.96 -5.03 10.99
CA ASP A 124 -0.66 -4.37 11.08
C ASP A 124 -0.64 -3.13 10.15
N ALA A 125 -0.47 -1.95 10.73
CA ALA A 125 -0.31 -0.70 9.99
C ALA A 125 1.15 -0.56 9.58
N TRP A 126 1.43 -0.21 8.34
CA TRP A 126 2.78 -0.18 7.80
C TRP A 126 3.01 0.98 6.83
N TYR A 127 4.29 1.26 6.61
CA TYR A 127 4.77 2.19 5.61
C TYR A 127 5.97 1.60 4.86
N GLU A 128 6.16 2.03 3.61
CA GLU A 128 7.26 1.58 2.78
C GLU A 128 7.68 2.68 1.81
N TRP A 129 9.00 2.77 1.59
CA TRP A 129 9.53 3.44 0.42
C TRP A 129 10.46 2.47 -0.30
N PHE A 130 9.89 1.66 -1.18
CA PHE A 130 10.63 0.65 -1.94
C PHE A 130 11.80 1.31 -2.69
N PRO A 131 13.00 0.69 -2.72
CA PRO A 131 13.32 -0.69 -2.35
C PRO A 131 13.60 -0.95 -0.87
N ASN A 132 13.45 0.05 0.01
CA ASN A 132 13.57 -0.21 1.44
C ASN A 132 12.41 -1.11 1.90
N PRO A 133 12.64 -2.05 2.82
CA PRO A 133 11.59 -2.94 3.29
C PRO A 133 10.49 -2.17 4.03
N ALA A 134 9.24 -2.64 3.87
CA ALA A 134 8.11 -2.17 4.67
C ALA A 134 8.39 -2.28 6.18
N THR A 135 7.93 -1.28 6.93
CA THR A 135 8.08 -1.18 8.38
C THR A 135 6.74 -0.92 9.04
N ASP A 136 6.50 -1.61 10.16
CA ASP A 136 5.24 -1.49 10.90
C ASP A 136 5.26 -0.26 11.81
N PHE A 137 4.11 0.42 11.91
CA PHE A 137 3.85 1.36 13.01
C PHE A 137 3.57 0.56 14.30
N THR A 138 4.06 1.06 15.43
CA THR A 138 3.76 0.50 16.75
C THR A 138 2.76 1.37 17.50
N GLY A 139 1.86 0.74 18.26
CA GLY A 139 0.91 1.46 19.13
C GLY A 139 -0.21 2.20 18.39
N PHE A 140 -0.40 1.97 17.10
CA PHE A 140 -1.55 2.47 16.35
C PHE A 140 -2.74 1.50 16.52
N PRO A 141 -3.83 1.90 17.20
CA PRO A 141 -4.92 0.98 17.46
C PRO A 141 -5.81 0.82 16.22
N MET A 142 -6.23 -0.41 15.97
CA MET A 142 -7.04 -0.80 14.82
C MET A 142 -7.99 -1.93 15.21
N SER A 143 -9.17 -1.94 14.62
CA SER A 143 -10.16 -2.98 14.76
C SER A 143 -10.98 -3.11 13.48
N ALA A 144 -11.58 -4.27 13.28
CA ALA A 144 -12.52 -4.46 12.17
C ALA A 144 -13.64 -3.41 12.23
N GLY A 145 -13.99 -2.83 11.09
CA GLY A 145 -15.01 -1.79 10.99
C GLY A 145 -14.49 -0.36 11.25
N ASP A 146 -13.25 -0.19 11.70
CA ASP A 146 -12.67 1.15 11.82
C ASP A 146 -12.51 1.81 10.44
N SER A 147 -12.80 3.10 10.36
CA SER A 147 -12.49 3.92 9.20
C SER A 147 -11.07 4.47 9.32
N VAL A 148 -10.21 4.14 8.36
CA VAL A 148 -8.82 4.59 8.31
C VAL A 148 -8.58 5.43 7.07
N THR A 149 -8.01 6.62 7.26
CA THR A 149 -7.49 7.47 6.18
C THR A 149 -5.99 7.31 6.09
N VAL A 150 -5.48 7.05 4.88
CA VAL A 150 -4.05 7.04 4.56
C VAL A 150 -3.74 8.23 3.67
N THR A 151 -2.71 8.98 4.05
CA THR A 151 -2.21 10.13 3.30
C THR A 151 -0.74 9.94 2.98
N ILE A 152 -0.40 9.99 1.70
CA ILE A 152 0.96 9.97 1.17
C ILE A 152 1.30 11.37 0.68
N GLN A 153 2.44 11.91 1.09
CA GLN A 153 2.97 13.19 0.61
C GLN A 153 4.41 12.98 0.10
N SER A 154 4.67 13.31 -1.16
CA SER A 154 6.02 13.42 -1.72
C SER A 154 6.38 14.89 -1.86
N THR A 155 7.41 15.33 -1.15
CA THR A 155 7.89 16.73 -1.18
C THR A 155 9.11 16.90 -2.08
N SER A 156 9.82 15.80 -2.37
CA SER A 156 10.89 15.73 -3.34
C SER A 156 10.97 14.29 -3.89
N PRO A 157 11.79 14.03 -4.92
CA PRO A 157 12.04 12.66 -5.36
C PRO A 157 12.48 11.74 -4.21
N THR A 158 13.21 12.26 -3.23
CA THR A 158 13.81 11.48 -2.14
C THR A 158 13.22 11.76 -0.76
N ASN A 159 12.23 12.64 -0.65
CA ASN A 159 11.66 13.08 0.62
C ASN A 159 10.13 13.07 0.58
N GLY A 160 9.54 12.62 1.67
CA GLY A 160 8.10 12.53 1.79
C GLY A 160 7.68 12.13 3.19
N SER A 161 6.38 11.97 3.37
CA SER A 161 5.80 11.47 4.61
C SER A 161 4.56 10.65 4.32
N VAL A 162 4.26 9.74 5.23
CA VAL A 162 2.99 9.03 5.24
C VAL A 162 2.31 9.23 6.59
N THR A 163 0.99 9.32 6.57
CA THR A 163 0.14 9.45 7.76
C THR A 163 -0.99 8.45 7.67
N LEU A 164 -1.26 7.73 8.76
CA LEU A 164 -2.48 6.94 8.93
C LEU A 164 -3.29 7.52 10.08
N GLU A 165 -4.58 7.74 9.83
CA GLU A 165 -5.54 8.24 10.80
C GLU A 165 -6.65 7.22 10.98
N ASN A 166 -6.81 6.69 12.19
CA ASN A 166 -7.99 5.93 12.56
C ASN A 166 -9.07 6.93 12.97
N ASN A 167 -9.98 7.23 12.03
CA ASN A 167 -11.05 8.19 12.19
C ASN A 167 -12.05 7.76 13.27
N THR A 168 -12.26 6.45 13.44
CA THR A 168 -13.18 5.91 14.46
C THR A 168 -12.61 6.13 15.86
N GLN A 169 -11.31 5.88 16.04
CA GLN A 169 -10.66 5.95 17.35
C GLN A 169 -9.95 7.28 17.64
N GLN A 170 -9.95 8.21 16.67
CA GLN A 170 -9.30 9.53 16.76
C GLN A 170 -7.82 9.42 17.14
N LYS A 171 -7.11 8.52 16.44
CA LYS A 171 -5.65 8.30 16.59
C LYS A 171 -4.96 8.46 15.25
N SER A 172 -3.73 8.96 15.29
CA SER A 172 -2.92 9.18 14.10
C SER A 172 -1.48 8.80 14.35
N VAL A 173 -0.82 8.28 13.32
CA VAL A 173 0.62 8.06 13.26
C VAL A 173 1.18 8.64 11.97
N THR A 174 2.34 9.28 12.05
CA THR A 174 3.03 9.88 10.89
C THR A 174 4.48 9.42 10.87
N LYS A 175 4.99 9.16 9.66
CA LYS A 175 6.40 8.90 9.42
C LYS A 175 6.93 9.78 8.30
N ALA A 176 7.93 10.59 8.61
CA ALA A 176 8.79 11.20 7.60
C ALA A 176 9.78 10.16 7.07
N LEU A 177 9.96 10.14 5.75
CA LEU A 177 10.76 9.16 5.05
C LEU A 177 11.76 9.86 4.13
N THR A 178 12.93 9.25 4.02
CA THR A 178 13.96 9.61 3.05
C THR A 178 14.39 8.36 2.30
N SER A 179 14.56 8.50 0.98
CA SER A 179 15.03 7.42 0.13
C SER A 179 16.39 7.77 -0.47
N ALA A 180 17.28 6.78 -0.54
CA ALA A 180 18.66 6.98 -0.99
C ALA A 180 18.79 7.02 -2.52
N ASN A 181 17.73 6.67 -3.27
CA ASN A 181 17.81 6.41 -4.71
C ASN A 181 17.25 7.56 -5.56
N GLN A 182 17.97 8.68 -5.65
CA GLN A 182 17.60 9.87 -6.43
C GLN A 182 17.15 9.63 -7.89
N TYR A 183 17.55 8.52 -8.50
CA TYR A 183 17.40 8.25 -9.94
C TYR A 183 16.16 7.44 -10.35
N GLY A 184 15.29 7.05 -9.41
CA GLY A 184 14.15 6.16 -9.67
C GLY A 184 12.77 6.81 -9.77
N TYR A 185 12.61 8.08 -9.37
CA TYR A 185 11.28 8.68 -9.19
C TYR A 185 10.82 9.35 -10.48
N SER A 186 9.74 8.85 -11.07
CA SER A 186 9.18 9.42 -12.30
C SER A 186 8.30 10.65 -12.03
N CYS A 187 7.77 10.75 -10.81
CA CYS A 187 6.88 11.81 -10.37
C CYS A 187 7.55 13.18 -10.21
N TRP A 188 8.77 13.38 -10.69
CA TRP A 188 9.42 14.69 -10.70
C TRP A 188 9.95 15.02 -12.09
N PRO A 189 9.80 16.27 -12.56
CA PRO A 189 10.40 16.69 -13.81
C PRO A 189 11.91 16.40 -13.76
N LYS A 190 12.40 15.59 -14.69
CA LYS A 190 13.85 15.44 -14.89
C LYS A 190 14.36 16.83 -15.22
N ARG A 191 15.04 17.48 -14.25
CA ARG A 191 15.74 18.73 -14.51
C ARG A 191 16.66 18.47 -15.70
N ARG A 192 16.39 19.11 -16.85
CA ARG A 192 17.37 19.17 -17.91
C ARG A 192 18.58 19.84 -17.29
N VAL A 193 19.68 19.10 -17.19
CA VAL A 193 20.98 19.72 -17.01
C VAL A 193 21.27 20.30 -18.38
N ASP A 194 20.90 21.56 -18.56
CA ASP A 194 21.37 22.34 -19.69
C ASP A 194 22.90 22.39 -19.54
N ARG A 195 23.60 21.72 -20.46
CA ARG A 195 25.07 21.74 -20.57
C ARG A 195 25.54 23.07 -21.11
#